data_AF-A0A7C1JXY6-F1
#
_entry.id   AF-A0A7C1JXY6-F1
#
_cell.length_a   1.000
_cell.length_b   1.000
_cell.length_c   1.000
_cell.angle_alpha   90.00
_cell.angle_beta   90.00
_cell.angle_gamma   90.00
#
_symmetry.space_group_name_H-M   'P 1'
#
loop_
_entity.id
_entity.type
_entity.pdbx_description
1 polymer ?
#
loop_
_entity_poly.entity_id
_entity_poly.type
_entity_poly.pdbx_seq_one_letter_code
_entity_poly.pdbx_strand_id
1 'polypeptide(L)'
;MRQLTGLFITVLLFLITIAWLTASYMPEFSSSLPKASFGTLAAQSVLKGLAIGALVLFLGIQFNLLWTAVSWFRPSSRSPVMEALTEFDIRRGWELLWTALPLVTTLVLLLWLLIGSGIT
;
A
#
# COMPACT_ATOMS: atom_id res chain seq x y z
N MET A 1 -17.16 -30.16 20.78
CA MET A 1 -18.07 -29.83 19.66
C MET A 1 -17.83 -28.44 19.08
N ARG A 2 -17.75 -27.35 19.87
CA ARG A 2 -17.51 -25.97 19.36
C ARG A 2 -16.23 -25.78 18.52
N GLN A 3 -15.15 -26.48 18.86
CA GLN A 3 -13.90 -26.45 18.09
C GLN A 3 -14.00 -27.19 16.75
N LEU A 4 -14.75 -28.30 16.71
CA LEU A 4 -14.97 -29.08 15.48
C LEU A 4 -15.89 -28.34 14.51
N THR A 5 -16.93 -27.66 15.02
CA THR A 5 -17.79 -26.79 14.19
C THR A 5 -17.01 -25.60 13.63
N GLY A 6 -16.12 -24.99 14.42
CA GLY A 6 -15.25 -23.90 13.95
C GLY A 6 -14.30 -24.36 12.85
N LEU A 7 -13.59 -25.47 13.07
CA LEU A 7 -12.70 -26.06 12.06
C LEU A 7 -13.45 -26.41 10.77
N PHE A 8 -14.64 -27.02 10.89
CA PHE A 8 -15.46 -27.36 9.74
C PHE A 8 -15.88 -26.12 8.94
N ILE A 9 -16.34 -25.06 9.60
CA ILE A 9 -16.71 -23.80 8.94
C ILE A 9 -15.49 -23.17 8.26
N THR A 10 -14.33 -23.14 8.91
CA THR A 10 -13.10 -22.58 8.32
C THR A 10 -12.66 -23.36 7.08
N VAL A 11 -12.66 -24.69 7.14
CA VAL A 11 -12.31 -25.53 5.99
C VAL A 11 -13.33 -25.34 4.86
N LEU A 12 -14.62 -25.30 5.18
CA LEU A 12 -15.67 -25.06 4.19
C LEU A 12 -15.51 -23.71 3.50
N LEU A 13 -15.29 -22.63 4.26
CA LEU A 13 -15.05 -21.30 3.71
C LEU A 13 -13.80 -21.26 2.85
N PHE A 14 -12.71 -21.90 3.30
CA PHE A 14 -11.47 -21.99 2.53
C PHE A 14 -11.68 -22.69 1.18
N LEU A 15 -12.39 -23.83 1.17
CA LEU A 15 -12.72 -24.54 -0.07
C LEU A 15 -13.61 -23.71 -1.00
N ILE A 16 -14.60 -23.00 -0.44
CA ILE A 16 -15.45 -22.07 -1.21
C ILE A 16 -14.62 -20.94 -1.83
N THR A 17 -13.69 -20.35 -1.07
CA THR A 17 -12.81 -19.29 -1.57
C THR A 17 -11.90 -19.79 -2.69
N ILE A 18 -11.30 -20.98 -2.54
CA ILE A 18 -10.49 -21.60 -3.60
C ILE A 18 -11.36 -21.82 -4.84
N ALA A 19 -12.52 -22.44 -4.69
CA ALA A 19 -13.42 -22.74 -5.81
C ALA A 19 -13.83 -21.45 -6.56
N TRP A 20 -14.18 -20.40 -5.82
CA TRP A 20 -14.53 -19.10 -6.38
C TRP A 20 -13.35 -18.43 -7.09
N LEU A 21 -12.14 -18.49 -6.52
CA LEU A 21 -10.92 -17.96 -7.16
C LEU A 21 -10.62 -18.71 -8.46
N THR A 22 -10.61 -20.05 -8.44
CA THR A 22 -10.37 -20.84 -9.65
C THR A 22 -11.40 -20.55 -10.73
N ALA A 23 -12.68 -20.49 -10.37
CA ALA A 23 -13.76 -20.19 -11.30
C ALA A 23 -13.66 -18.76 -11.87
N SER A 24 -13.09 -17.81 -11.12
CA SER A 24 -12.89 -16.43 -11.58
C SER A 24 -11.88 -16.32 -12.73
N TYR A 25 -10.90 -17.24 -12.81
CA TYR A 25 -9.92 -17.31 -13.90
C TYR A 25 -10.36 -18.22 -15.05
N MET A 26 -11.47 -18.95 -14.93
CA MET A 26 -12.05 -19.74 -16.01
C MET A 26 -13.02 -18.87 -16.83
N PRO A 27 -12.77 -18.65 -18.14
CA PRO A 27 -13.61 -17.76 -18.95
C PRO A 27 -15.08 -18.16 -18.99
N GLU A 28 -15.36 -19.47 -18.99
CA GLU A 28 -16.71 -20.05 -19.05
C GLU A 28 -17.56 -19.73 -17.81
N PHE A 29 -16.94 -19.61 -16.63
CA PHE A 29 -17.64 -19.37 -15.36
C PHE A 29 -17.58 -17.89 -14.92
N SER A 30 -16.61 -17.13 -15.43
CA SER A 30 -16.39 -15.72 -15.06
C SER A 30 -17.63 -14.83 -15.27
N SER A 31 -18.48 -15.13 -16.26
CA SER A 31 -19.70 -14.36 -16.53
C SER A 31 -20.84 -14.62 -15.54
N SER A 32 -20.86 -15.80 -14.90
CA SER A 32 -21.94 -16.25 -14.01
C SER A 32 -21.64 -16.02 -12.53
N LEU A 33 -20.40 -15.64 -12.19
CA LEU A 33 -20.00 -15.32 -10.83
C LEU A 33 -20.49 -13.91 -10.42
N PRO A 34 -20.85 -13.70 -9.14
CA PRO A 34 -21.13 -12.37 -8.62
C PRO A 34 -19.90 -11.47 -8.80
N LYS A 35 -20.07 -10.38 -9.54
CA LYS A 35 -19.04 -9.36 -9.72
C LYS A 35 -19.32 -8.20 -8.78
N ALA A 36 -18.42 -7.98 -7.83
CA ALA A 36 -18.38 -6.71 -7.12
C ALA A 36 -17.88 -5.63 -8.09
N SER A 37 -18.80 -4.99 -8.80
CA SER A 37 -18.50 -3.90 -9.73
C SER A 37 -18.89 -2.57 -9.09
N PHE A 38 -17.91 -1.70 -8.88
CA PHE A 38 -18.12 -0.30 -8.50
C PHE A 38 -18.20 0.58 -9.75
N GLY A 39 -18.89 0.10 -10.79
CA GLY A 39 -18.95 0.73 -12.10
C GLY A 39 -19.88 1.95 -12.20
N THR A 40 -20.55 2.34 -11.12
CA THR A 40 -21.39 3.56 -11.13
C THR A 40 -20.52 4.81 -11.03
N LEU A 41 -20.88 5.87 -11.76
CA LEU A 41 -20.19 7.17 -11.71
C LEU A 41 -20.00 7.70 -10.28
N ALA A 42 -21.00 7.51 -9.42
CA ALA A 42 -20.94 7.91 -8.01
C ALA A 42 -19.89 7.10 -7.22
N ALA A 43 -19.88 5.77 -7.37
CA ALA A 43 -18.90 4.93 -6.68
C ALA A 43 -17.48 5.19 -7.19
N GLN A 44 -17.29 5.36 -8.50
CA GLN A 44 -15.99 5.70 -9.08
C GLN A 44 -15.46 7.04 -8.56
N SER A 45 -16.32 8.06 -8.46
CA SER A 45 -15.94 9.38 -7.94
C SER A 45 -15.49 9.30 -6.48
N VAL A 46 -16.22 8.56 -5.64
CA VAL A 46 -15.86 8.34 -4.23
C VAL A 46 -14.54 7.58 -4.11
N LEU A 47 -14.38 6.48 -4.85
CA LEU A 47 -13.15 5.69 -4.85
C LEU A 47 -11.94 6.49 -5.32
N LYS A 48 -12.11 7.33 -6.36
CA LYS A 48 -11.06 8.25 -6.83
C LYS A 48 -10.68 9.26 -5.76
N GLY A 49 -11.67 9.87 -5.09
CA GLY A 49 -11.44 10.79 -3.98
C GLY A 49 -10.68 10.13 -2.81
N LEU A 50 -11.08 8.92 -2.43
CA LEU A 50 -10.40 8.14 -1.39
C LEU A 50 -8.96 7.78 -1.79
N ALA A 51 -8.74 7.37 -3.04
CA ALA A 51 -7.40 7.06 -3.54
C ALA A 51 -6.49 8.29 -3.53
N ILE A 52 -6.97 9.44 -4.00
CA ILE A 52 -6.22 10.71 -3.94
C ILE A 52 -5.91 11.08 -2.49
N GLY A 53 -6.91 11.05 -1.61
CA GLY A 53 -6.74 11.37 -0.20
C GLY A 53 -5.71 10.47 0.50
N ALA A 54 -5.76 9.16 0.24
CA ALA A 54 -4.80 8.21 0.78
C ALA A 54 -3.38 8.48 0.27
N LEU A 55 -3.20 8.72 -1.04
CA LEU A 55 -1.88 9.01 -1.63
C LEU A 55 -1.29 10.31 -1.08
N VAL A 56 -2.10 11.37 -0.95
CA VAL A 56 -1.65 12.65 -0.35
C VAL A 56 -1.24 12.46 1.10
N LEU A 57 -2.02 11.71 1.88
CA LEU A 57 -1.67 11.40 3.27
C LEU A 57 -0.36 10.61 3.36
N PHE A 58 -0.18 9.60 2.51
CA PHE A 58 1.06 8.83 2.45
C PHE A 58 2.26 9.71 2.09
N LEU A 59 2.12 10.62 1.12
CA LEU A 59 3.18 11.57 0.78
C LEU A 59 3.56 12.43 1.99
N GLY A 60 2.60 12.92 2.76
CA GLY A 60 2.87 13.68 3.98
C GLY A 60 3.66 12.88 5.02
N ILE A 61 3.25 11.63 5.27
CA ILE A 61 3.94 10.72 6.20
C ILE A 61 5.36 10.42 5.72
N GLN A 62 5.51 10.01 4.46
CA GLN A 62 6.81 9.67 3.87
C GLN A 62 7.75 10.88 3.83
N PHE A 63 7.22 12.07 3.53
CA PHE A 63 8.01 13.30 3.56
C PHE A 63 8.50 13.62 4.97
N ASN A 64 7.64 13.47 5.98
CA ASN A 64 8.03 13.64 7.37
C ASN A 64 9.13 12.63 7.76
N LEU A 65 9.02 11.36 7.37
CA LEU A 65 10.06 10.35 7.59
C LEU A 65 11.38 10.73 6.93
N LEU A 66 11.34 11.16 5.66
CA LEU A 66 12.54 11.60 4.94
C LEU A 66 13.17 12.83 5.61
N TRP A 67 12.36 13.80 6.02
CA TRP A 67 12.83 14.98 6.74
C TRP A 67 13.50 14.62 8.07
N THR A 68 12.88 13.72 8.84
CA THR A 68 13.46 13.20 10.08
C THR A 68 14.77 12.46 9.82
N ALA A 69 14.83 11.57 8.83
CA ALA A 69 16.05 10.88 8.45
C ALA A 69 17.17 11.86 8.05
N VAL A 70 16.86 12.89 7.23
CA VAL A 70 17.82 13.94 6.87
C VAL A 70 18.33 14.69 8.11
N SER A 71 17.44 14.97 9.07
CA SER A 71 17.81 15.67 10.30
C SER A 71 18.74 14.87 11.22
N TRP A 72 18.67 13.53 11.20
CA TRP A 72 19.60 12.67 11.94
C TRP A 72 21.04 12.76 11.41
N PHE A 73 21.20 13.02 10.11
CA PHE A 73 22.50 13.20 9.47
C PHE A 73 23.01 14.64 9.47
N ARG A 74 22.28 15.59 10.08
CA ARG A 74 22.82 16.94 10.28
C ARG A 74 23.91 16.91 11.34
N PRO A 75 25.06 17.57 11.12
CA PRO A 75 26.15 17.62 12.08
C PRO A 75 25.75 18.50 13.27
N SER A 76 25.07 17.91 14.26
CA SER A 76 24.96 18.45 15.60
C SER A 76 25.86 17.62 16.52
N SER A 77 26.69 18.32 17.29
CA SER A 77 27.71 17.76 18.16
C SER A 77 27.17 16.67 19.11
N ARG A 78 27.72 15.45 19.00
CA ARG A 78 27.55 14.33 19.97
C ARG A 78 26.10 13.98 20.36
N SER A 79 25.27 13.67 19.38
CA SER A 79 24.00 12.98 19.63
C SER A 79 24.23 11.46 19.75
N PRO A 80 23.56 10.75 20.68
CA PRO A 80 23.53 9.29 20.74
C PRO A 80 23.17 8.63 19.39
N VAL A 81 22.42 9.35 18.55
CA VAL A 81 22.07 8.93 17.19
C VAL A 81 23.31 8.82 16.30
N MET A 82 24.27 9.74 16.42
CA MET A 82 25.49 9.72 15.60
C MET A 82 26.41 8.55 15.99
N GLU A 83 26.41 8.18 17.28
CA GLU A 83 27.13 7.03 17.80
C GLU A 83 26.55 5.73 17.24
N ALA A 84 25.21 5.57 17.27
CA ALA A 84 24.52 4.45 16.65
C ALA A 84 24.73 4.38 15.13
N LEU A 85 24.65 5.50 14.40
CA LEU A 85 24.90 5.54 12.96
C LEU A 85 26.31 5.06 12.60
N THR A 86 27.30 5.35 13.47
CA THR A 86 28.69 4.92 13.30
C THR A 86 28.87 3.44 13.66
N GLU A 87 28.23 2.97 14.74
CA GLU A 87 28.28 1.57 15.19
C GLU A 87 27.71 0.60 14.14
N PHE A 88 26.64 0.99 13.46
CA PHE A 88 25.97 0.17 12.46
C PHE A 88 26.45 0.39 11.00
N ASP A 89 27.54 1.14 10.78
CA ASP A 89 28.08 1.51 9.45
C ASP A 89 27.01 2.04 8.48
N ILE A 90 26.10 2.88 9.01
CA ILE A 90 24.94 3.34 8.25
C ILE A 90 25.36 4.41 7.23
N ARG A 91 25.30 4.04 5.96
CA ARG A 91 25.65 4.93 4.84
C ARG A 91 24.53 5.91 4.57
N ARG A 92 24.72 7.17 4.98
CA ARG A 92 23.80 8.29 4.74
C ARG A 92 23.13 8.29 3.37
N GLY A 93 23.91 8.16 2.30
CA GLY A 93 23.38 8.23 0.93
C GLY A 93 22.40 7.11 0.60
N TRP A 94 22.66 5.91 1.11
CA TRP A 94 21.84 4.73 0.85
C TRP A 94 20.54 4.78 1.65
N GLU A 95 20.59 5.15 2.93
CA GLU A 95 19.40 5.31 3.76
C GLU A 95 18.44 6.37 3.22
N LEU A 96 18.98 7.52 2.83
CA LEU A 96 18.16 8.60 2.27
C LEU A 96 17.55 8.20 0.93
N LEU A 97 18.27 7.43 0.10
CA LEU A 97 17.74 6.89 -1.16
C LEU A 97 16.57 5.94 -0.89
N TRP A 98 16.74 4.96 -0.01
CA TRP A 98 15.68 4.00 0.33
C TRP A 98 14.48 4.65 1.01
N THR A 99 14.70 5.71 1.79
CA THR A 99 13.62 6.47 2.42
C THR A 99 12.88 7.34 1.40
N ALA A 100 13.58 7.88 0.39
CA ALA A 100 12.98 8.72 -0.64
C ALA A 100 12.28 7.91 -1.75
N LEU A 101 12.70 6.66 -2.00
CA LEU A 101 12.16 5.83 -3.09
C LEU A 101 10.64 5.61 -2.98
N PRO A 102 10.07 5.24 -1.81
CA PRO A 102 8.61 5.16 -1.63
C PRO A 102 7.91 6.49 -1.92
N LEU A 103 8.50 7.62 -1.47
CA LEU A 103 7.94 8.96 -1.71
C LEU A 103 7.83 9.29 -3.18
N VAL A 104 8.90 9.05 -3.94
CA VAL A 104 8.91 9.25 -5.39
C VAL A 104 7.88 8.34 -6.06
N THR A 105 7.78 7.08 -5.63
CA THR A 105 6.83 6.13 -6.19
C THR A 105 5.39 6.55 -5.92
N THR A 106 5.06 6.95 -4.69
CA THR A 106 3.73 7.46 -4.33
C THR A 106 3.40 8.75 -5.09
N LEU A 107 4.39 9.62 -5.32
CA LEU A 107 4.20 10.83 -6.12
C LEU A 107 3.89 10.50 -7.58
N VAL A 108 4.64 9.56 -8.18
CA VAL A 108 4.37 9.08 -9.55
C VAL A 108 2.97 8.49 -9.66
N LEU A 109 2.55 7.67 -8.69
CA LEU A 109 1.20 7.11 -8.66
C LEU A 109 0.11 8.18 -8.55
N LEU A 110 0.32 9.20 -7.71
CA LEU A 110 -0.62 10.32 -7.58
C LEU A 110 -0.71 11.11 -8.88
N LEU A 111 0.44 11.46 -9.49
CA LEU A 111 0.45 12.18 -10.76
C LEU A 111 -0.18 11.36 -11.88
N TRP A 112 0.10 10.06 -11.94
CA TRP A 112 -0.56 9.16 -12.88
C TRP A 112 -2.07 9.09 -12.66
N LEU A 113 -2.54 9.06 -11.41
CA LEU A 113 -3.97 9.11 -11.11
C LEU A 113 -4.59 10.45 -11.51
N LEU A 114 -3.90 11.57 -11.33
CA LEU A 114 -4.42 12.90 -11.68
C LEU A 114 -4.44 13.17 -13.18
N ILE A 115 -3.41 12.70 -13.91
CA ILE A 115 -3.20 13.00 -15.34
C ILE A 115 -3.71 11.86 -16.23
N GLY A 116 -3.35 10.62 -15.88
CA GLY A 116 -3.53 9.43 -16.71
C GLY A 116 -4.80 8.65 -16.41
N SER A 117 -5.44 8.82 -15.24
CA SER A 117 -6.75 8.22 -14.97
C SER A 117 -7.87 9.05 -15.60
N GLY A 118 -7.93 8.98 -16.93
CA GLY A 118 -9.15 9.25 -17.70
C GLY A 118 -10.19 8.19 -17.32
N ILE A 119 -10.77 8.31 -16.12
CA ILE A 119 -11.96 7.57 -15.73
C ILE A 119 -13.13 8.40 -16.26
N THR A 120 -13.47 8.16 -17.53
CA THR A 120 -14.79 8.41 -18.11
C THR A 120 -15.72 7.25 -17.78
#